data_AF-A0A849K752-F1
#
_entry.id   AF-A0A849K752-F1
#
_cell.length_a   1.000
_cell.length_b   1.000
_cell.length_c   1.000
_cell.angle_alpha   90.00
_cell.angle_beta   90.00
_cell.angle_gamma   90.00
#
_symmetry.space_group_name_H-M   'P 1'
#
loop_
_entity.id
_entity.type
_entity.pdbx_description
1 polymer ?
#
loop_
_entity_poly.entity_id
_entity_poly.type
_entity_poly.pdbx_seq_one_letter_code
_entity_poly.pdbx_strand_id
1 'polypeptide(L)'
;MKYSLRKTPSHLNLTYKYGEASGGLLGRNLFLEVEGNLLTLEIDLSANLLARNKQSPWYLDAVDLSSNYHKLKSLQCPDNLVRTRLIRAWEGIEQPRLRMRLVLHPRGRYLYEVAPHSLFMGGIQLDVQAFLEDESETTGTATTPTEASHLEVEEADPQGKHA
;
A
#
# COMPACT_ATOMS: atom_id res chain seq x y z
N MET A 1 -21.18 -0.08 5.23
CA MET A 1 -21.56 -1.47 4.90
C MET A 1 -20.35 -2.20 4.31
N LYS A 2 -20.17 -3.51 4.56
CA LYS A 2 -19.01 -4.28 4.06
C LYS A 2 -19.47 -5.44 3.17
N TYR A 3 -18.92 -5.53 1.96
CA TYR A 3 -19.27 -6.53 0.95
C TYR A 3 -18.05 -7.36 0.54
N SER A 4 -18.23 -8.66 0.31
CA SER A 4 -17.20 -9.49 -0.30
C SER A 4 -17.28 -9.40 -1.82
N LEU A 5 -16.25 -8.84 -2.45
CA LEU A 5 -16.13 -8.87 -3.91
C LEU A 5 -15.64 -10.23 -4.38
N ARG A 6 -14.66 -10.81 -3.68
CA ARG A 6 -14.10 -12.14 -3.98
C ARG A 6 -13.48 -12.78 -2.74
N LYS A 7 -13.82 -14.04 -2.47
CA LYS A 7 -13.20 -14.82 -1.38
C LYS A 7 -11.97 -15.61 -1.82
N THR A 8 -12.02 -16.16 -3.04
CA THR A 8 -10.91 -16.91 -3.62
C THR A 8 -9.78 -15.99 -4.07
N PRO A 9 -8.54 -16.50 -4.20
CA PRO A 9 -7.44 -15.70 -4.71
C PRO A 9 -7.70 -15.19 -6.14
N SER A 10 -7.18 -13.99 -6.43
CA SER A 10 -7.15 -13.38 -7.76
C SER A 10 -5.76 -12.82 -8.02
N HIS A 11 -5.29 -12.95 -9.27
CA HIS A 11 -4.01 -12.37 -9.68
C HIS A 11 -4.08 -10.84 -9.68
N LEU A 12 -2.96 -10.20 -9.38
CA LEU A 12 -2.81 -8.76 -9.39
C LEU A 12 -1.54 -8.38 -10.13
N ASN A 13 -1.63 -7.35 -10.97
CA ASN A 13 -0.47 -6.77 -11.63
C ASN A 13 -0.27 -5.34 -11.10
N LEU A 14 0.92 -5.03 -10.61
CA LEU A 14 1.29 -3.69 -10.18
C LEU A 14 2.13 -3.02 -11.25
N THR A 15 1.94 -1.72 -11.43
CA THR A 15 2.83 -0.88 -12.24
C THR A 15 3.39 0.24 -11.36
N TYR A 16 4.68 0.52 -11.47
CA TYR A 16 5.35 1.58 -10.72
C TYR A 16 5.71 2.77 -11.63
N LYS A 17 5.92 3.96 -11.05
CA LYS A 17 6.22 5.19 -11.81
C LYS A 17 7.50 5.12 -12.65
N TYR A 18 8.51 4.36 -12.21
CA TYR A 18 9.84 4.28 -12.84
C TYR A 18 10.35 2.84 -12.98
N GLY A 19 9.46 1.84 -12.90
CA GLY A 19 9.84 0.43 -12.85
C GLY A 19 9.02 -0.42 -13.82
N GLU A 20 9.44 -1.67 -13.98
CA GLU A 20 8.69 -2.67 -14.73
C GLU A 20 7.40 -3.05 -13.99
N ALA A 21 6.41 -3.52 -14.75
CA ALA A 21 5.21 -4.09 -14.16
C ALA A 21 5.56 -5.40 -13.46
N SER A 22 5.05 -5.60 -12.25
CA SER A 22 5.11 -6.87 -11.52
C SER A 22 3.75 -7.55 -11.58
N GLY A 23 3.72 -8.87 -11.78
CA GLY A 23 2.49 -9.62 -12.06
C GLY A 23 2.31 -10.90 -11.24
N GLY A 24 3.13 -11.11 -10.22
CA GLY A 24 3.14 -12.33 -9.43
C GLY A 24 2.17 -12.33 -8.25
N LEU A 25 1.63 -11.18 -7.83
CA LEU A 25 0.88 -11.09 -6.58
C LEU A 25 -0.48 -11.78 -6.64
N LEU A 26 -0.81 -12.47 -5.55
CA LEU A 26 -2.13 -13.03 -5.31
C LEU A 26 -2.86 -12.21 -4.24
N GLY A 27 -3.94 -11.55 -4.65
CA GLY A 27 -4.90 -10.91 -3.77
C GLY A 27 -5.90 -11.91 -3.23
N ARG A 28 -6.12 -11.92 -1.93
CA ARG A 28 -7.16 -12.71 -1.26
C ARG A 28 -8.16 -11.79 -0.60
N ASN A 29 -9.34 -12.34 -0.29
CA ASN A 29 -10.31 -11.68 0.56
C ASN A 29 -10.61 -10.24 0.12
N LEU A 30 -10.94 -10.05 -1.16
CA LEU A 30 -11.21 -8.71 -1.69
C LEU A 30 -12.55 -8.24 -1.12
N PHE A 31 -12.49 -7.25 -0.24
CA PHE A 31 -13.65 -6.69 0.45
C PHE A 31 -13.82 -5.21 0.09
N LEU A 32 -15.08 -4.79 -0.04
CA LEU A 32 -15.43 -3.39 -0.26
C LEU A 32 -16.17 -2.88 0.96
N GLU A 33 -15.60 -1.91 1.63
CA GLU A 33 -16.23 -1.13 2.69
C GLU A 33 -16.83 0.14 2.09
N VAL A 34 -18.04 0.49 2.50
CA VAL A 34 -18.79 1.65 1.99
C VAL A 34 -19.25 2.50 3.15
N GLU A 35 -18.80 3.75 3.17
CA GLU A 35 -19.08 4.78 4.18
C GLU A 35 -19.53 6.07 3.49
N GLY A 36 -20.85 6.31 3.43
CA GLY A 36 -21.39 7.43 2.66
C GLY A 36 -21.02 7.31 1.18
N ASN A 37 -20.27 8.28 0.66
CA ASN A 37 -19.76 8.28 -0.70
C ASN A 37 -18.34 7.69 -0.86
N LEU A 38 -17.73 7.23 0.23
CA LEU A 38 -16.40 6.66 0.24
C LEU A 38 -16.46 5.14 0.16
N LEU A 39 -15.85 4.57 -0.87
CA LEU A 39 -15.64 3.14 -1.02
C LEU A 39 -14.17 2.82 -0.72
N THR A 40 -13.92 1.82 0.12
CA THR A 40 -12.56 1.33 0.40
C THR A 40 -12.45 -0.13 0.00
N LEU A 41 -11.71 -0.40 -1.07
CA LEU A 41 -11.36 -1.75 -1.50
C LEU A 41 -10.15 -2.25 -0.73
N GLU A 42 -10.36 -3.25 0.12
CA GLU A 42 -9.30 -3.94 0.85
C GLU A 42 -8.89 -5.23 0.13
N ILE A 43 -7.58 -5.44 -0.01
CA ILE A 43 -7.00 -6.61 -0.66
C ILE A 43 -5.92 -7.19 0.26
N ASP A 44 -6.08 -8.46 0.66
CA ASP A 44 -5.10 -9.16 1.49
C ASP A 44 -4.01 -9.80 0.62
N LEU A 45 -2.78 -9.36 0.83
CA LEU A 45 -1.56 -9.81 0.16
C LEU A 45 -0.64 -10.59 1.10
N SER A 46 -0.99 -10.74 2.38
CA SER A 46 -0.11 -11.29 3.42
C SER A 46 0.36 -12.72 3.09
N ALA A 47 -0.48 -13.49 2.39
CA ALA A 47 -0.15 -14.84 1.96
C ALA A 47 1.07 -14.92 1.02
N ASN A 48 1.38 -13.85 0.28
CA ASN A 48 2.53 -13.81 -0.64
C ASN A 48 3.86 -13.84 0.14
N LEU A 49 3.89 -13.35 1.39
CA LEU A 49 5.06 -13.40 2.26
C LEU A 49 5.29 -14.78 2.91
N LEU A 50 4.25 -15.61 2.96
CA LEU A 50 4.29 -16.98 3.52
C LEU A 50 4.88 -18.02 2.57
N ALA A 51 5.31 -17.61 1.38
CA ALA A 51 5.96 -18.49 0.41
C ALA A 51 7.14 -19.23 1.05
N ARG A 52 7.19 -20.57 0.89
CA ARG A 52 8.34 -21.38 1.31
C ARG A 52 9.57 -21.05 0.49
N ASN A 53 9.40 -20.87 -0.83
CA ASN A 53 10.47 -20.47 -1.72
C ASN A 53 10.56 -18.93 -1.74
N LYS A 54 11.63 -18.36 -1.18
CA LYS A 54 11.86 -16.90 -1.18
C LYS A 54 12.33 -16.34 -2.52
N GLN A 55 12.57 -17.20 -3.50
CA GLN A 55 12.86 -16.82 -4.89
C GLN A 55 11.61 -16.85 -5.77
N SER A 56 10.43 -17.18 -5.22
CA SER A 56 9.20 -17.18 -6.02
C SER A 56 8.81 -15.75 -6.42
N PRO A 57 8.27 -15.54 -7.64
CA PRO A 57 7.87 -14.21 -8.10
C PRO A 57 6.91 -13.48 -7.15
N TRP A 58 5.89 -14.14 -6.62
CA TRP A 58 4.94 -13.51 -5.68
C TRP A 58 5.58 -13.03 -4.38
N TYR A 59 6.63 -13.71 -3.90
CA TYR A 59 7.33 -13.29 -2.69
C TYR A 59 8.19 -12.06 -2.96
N LEU A 60 8.93 -12.09 -4.09
CA LEU A 60 9.77 -10.98 -4.51
C LEU A 60 8.92 -9.73 -4.76
N ASP A 61 7.81 -9.86 -5.47
CA ASP A 61 6.87 -8.76 -5.72
C ASP A 61 6.26 -8.20 -4.42
N ALA A 62 5.98 -9.07 -3.45
CA ALA A 62 5.47 -8.63 -2.14
C ALA A 62 6.53 -7.84 -1.35
N VAL A 63 7.78 -8.30 -1.37
CA VAL A 63 8.91 -7.57 -0.77
C VAL A 63 9.16 -6.25 -1.49
N ASP A 64 9.09 -6.25 -2.82
CA ASP A 64 9.26 -5.07 -3.65
C ASP A 64 8.17 -4.03 -3.36
N LEU A 65 6.90 -4.44 -3.30
CA LEU A 65 5.78 -3.58 -2.91
C LEU A 65 6.04 -2.92 -1.55
N SER A 66 6.54 -3.66 -0.56
CA SER A 66 6.82 -3.09 0.76
C SER A 66 7.95 -2.05 0.77
N SER A 67 8.84 -2.09 -0.23
CA SER A 67 9.96 -1.14 -0.36
C SER A 67 9.60 0.04 -1.27
N ASN A 68 8.72 -0.19 -2.22
CA ASN A 68 8.38 0.75 -3.30
C ASN A 68 6.89 1.19 -3.28
N TYR A 69 6.20 1.04 -2.14
CA TYR A 69 4.76 1.35 -2.00
C TYR A 69 4.39 2.76 -2.46
N HIS A 70 5.25 3.76 -2.21
CA HIS A 70 5.05 5.16 -2.59
C HIS A 70 5.21 5.41 -4.10
N LYS A 71 5.80 4.46 -4.83
CA LYS A 71 6.00 4.53 -6.29
C LYS A 71 4.89 3.85 -7.07
N LEU A 72 3.91 3.24 -6.40
CA LEU A 72 2.81 2.54 -7.06
C LEU A 72 2.04 3.52 -7.94
N LYS A 73 1.86 3.15 -9.22
CA LYS A 73 1.16 3.94 -10.23
C LYS A 73 -0.22 3.36 -10.50
N SER A 74 -0.33 2.05 -10.63
CA SER A 74 -1.62 1.39 -10.81
C SER A 74 -1.58 -0.07 -10.35
N LEU A 75 -2.77 -0.60 -10.06
CA LEU A 75 -3.02 -2.01 -9.81
C LEU A 75 -4.06 -2.51 -10.81
N GLN A 76 -3.79 -3.62 -11.48
CA GLN A 76 -4.77 -4.32 -12.31
C GLN A 76 -5.20 -5.61 -11.65
N CYS A 77 -6.51 -5.84 -11.64
CA CYS A 77 -7.13 -7.09 -11.25
C CYS A 77 -7.94 -7.61 -12.46
N PRO A 78 -7.47 -8.65 -13.18
CA PRO A 78 -8.15 -9.22 -14.35
C PRO A 78 -9.43 -10.01 -13.99
N ASP A 79 -9.88 -9.97 -12.73
CA ASP A 79 -11.04 -10.72 -12.24
C ASP A 79 -12.35 -9.98 -12.59
N ASN A 80 -13.11 -10.56 -13.53
CA ASN A 80 -14.39 -10.01 -13.96
C ASN A 80 -15.45 -9.97 -12.83
N LEU A 81 -15.41 -10.90 -11.88
CA LEU A 81 -16.36 -10.89 -10.77
C LEU A 81 -16.12 -9.68 -9.85
N VAL A 82 -14.84 -9.37 -9.60
CA VAL A 82 -14.43 -8.18 -8.84
C VAL A 82 -14.89 -6.92 -9.56
N ARG A 83 -14.59 -6.82 -10.87
CA ARG A 83 -15.04 -5.70 -11.72
C ARG A 83 -16.55 -5.50 -11.63
N THR A 84 -17.35 -6.52 -11.92
CA THR A 84 -18.81 -6.41 -11.96
C THR A 84 -19.38 -5.98 -10.60
N ARG A 85 -18.89 -6.54 -9.50
CA ARG A 85 -19.39 -6.20 -8.16
C ARG A 85 -18.98 -4.80 -7.71
N LEU A 86 -17.76 -4.37 -8.05
CA LEU A 86 -17.28 -3.03 -7.74
C LEU A 86 -18.05 -1.97 -8.54
N ILE A 87 -18.28 -2.17 -9.84
CA ILE A 87 -19.07 -1.26 -10.68
C ILE A 87 -20.48 -1.10 -10.11
N ARG A 88 -21.15 -2.21 -9.76
CA ARG A 88 -22.50 -2.14 -9.17
C ARG A 88 -22.54 -1.33 -7.86
N ALA A 89 -21.52 -1.47 -7.01
CA ALA A 89 -21.43 -0.70 -5.78
C ALA A 89 -21.15 0.79 -6.07
N TRP A 90 -20.29 1.07 -7.04
CA TRP A 90 -19.93 2.42 -7.46
C TRP A 90 -21.11 3.19 -8.07
N GLU A 91 -21.89 2.56 -8.96
CA GLU A 91 -23.06 3.17 -9.61
C GLU A 91 -24.21 3.49 -8.65
N GLY A 92 -24.26 2.80 -7.50
CA GLY A 92 -25.29 3.01 -6.48
C GLY A 92 -25.03 4.21 -5.56
N ILE A 93 -23.93 4.93 -5.73
CA ILE A 93 -23.48 5.99 -4.83
C ILE A 93 -23.39 7.31 -5.60
N GLU A 94 -23.91 8.38 -5.00
CA GLU A 94 -23.76 9.73 -5.54
C GLU A 94 -22.34 10.26 -5.27
N GLN A 95 -21.68 10.77 -6.30
CA GLN A 95 -20.30 11.30 -6.24
C GLN A 95 -19.31 10.34 -5.53
N PRO A 96 -19.16 9.10 -6.02
CA PRO A 96 -18.35 8.08 -5.37
C PRO A 96 -16.86 8.42 -5.40
N ARG A 97 -16.19 8.17 -4.28
CA ARG A 97 -14.73 8.21 -4.14
C ARG A 97 -14.23 6.82 -3.79
N LEU A 98 -13.09 6.41 -4.33
CA LEU A 98 -12.53 5.08 -4.05
C LEU A 98 -11.12 5.18 -3.48
N ARG A 99 -10.93 4.39 -2.43
CA ARG A 99 -9.65 4.09 -1.84
C ARG A 99 -9.32 2.61 -2.05
N MET A 100 -8.04 2.31 -2.11
CA MET A 100 -7.51 0.96 -2.15
C MET A 100 -6.59 0.76 -0.96
N ARG A 101 -6.86 -0.26 -0.15
CA ARG A 101 -6.02 -0.68 0.98
C ARG A 101 -5.35 -2.00 0.64
N LEU A 102 -4.03 -1.99 0.53
CA LEU A 102 -3.23 -3.20 0.34
C LEU A 102 -2.70 -3.66 1.69
N VAL A 103 -3.17 -4.82 2.14
CA VAL A 103 -2.83 -5.39 3.44
C VAL A 103 -1.71 -6.40 3.25
N LEU A 104 -0.53 -6.11 3.77
CA LEU A 104 0.67 -6.93 3.60
C LEU A 104 1.29 -7.25 4.97
N HIS A 105 0.59 -7.98 5.83
CA HIS A 105 1.14 -8.30 7.16
C HIS A 105 2.31 -9.29 7.06
N PRO A 106 3.36 -9.12 7.89
CA PRO A 106 3.51 -8.10 8.93
C PRO A 106 4.15 -6.78 8.44
N ARG A 107 4.37 -6.60 7.14
CA ARG A 107 5.10 -5.44 6.56
C ARG A 107 4.32 -4.13 6.53
N GLY A 108 3.00 -4.19 6.69
CA GLY A 108 2.16 -3.00 6.84
C GLY A 108 0.86 -3.04 6.07
N ARG A 109 0.24 -1.87 5.99
CA ARG A 109 -1.01 -1.58 5.27
C ARG A 109 -0.83 -0.27 4.52
N TYR A 110 -1.00 -0.32 3.21
CA TYR A 110 -0.78 0.85 2.34
C TYR A 110 -2.12 1.30 1.79
N LEU A 111 -2.49 2.56 2.05
CA LEU A 111 -3.75 3.14 1.62
C LEU A 111 -3.52 4.16 0.49
N TYR A 112 -4.34 4.07 -0.55
CA TYR A 112 -4.26 4.91 -1.73
C TYR A 112 -5.62 5.49 -2.07
N GLU A 113 -5.65 6.72 -2.58
CA GLU A 113 -6.77 7.22 -3.36
C GLU A 113 -6.60 6.75 -4.81
N VAL A 114 -7.67 6.21 -5.41
CA VAL A 114 -7.60 5.57 -6.73
C VAL A 114 -8.79 5.93 -7.62
N ALA A 115 -8.54 5.99 -8.92
CA ALA A 115 -9.58 6.03 -9.95
C ALA A 115 -9.77 4.63 -10.57
N PRO A 116 -11.00 4.09 -10.61
CA PRO A 116 -11.26 2.84 -11.31
C PRO A 116 -11.36 3.05 -12.83
N HIS A 117 -10.72 2.17 -13.58
CA HIS A 117 -10.82 2.08 -15.04
C HIS A 117 -11.18 0.65 -15.46
N SER A 118 -12.29 0.47 -16.17
CA SER A 118 -12.65 -0.84 -16.72
C SER A 118 -11.72 -1.23 -17.85
N LEU A 119 -11.18 -2.44 -17.80
CA LEU A 119 -10.33 -2.97 -18.86
C LEU A 119 -11.18 -3.59 -19.98
N PHE A 120 -10.79 -3.36 -21.24
CA PHE A 120 -11.51 -3.85 -22.41
C PHE A 120 -11.64 -5.38 -22.45
N MET A 121 -10.57 -6.09 -22.07
CA MET A 121 -10.54 -7.57 -22.05
C MET A 121 -11.08 -8.19 -20.75
N GLY A 122 -11.66 -7.38 -19.87
CA GLY A 122 -12.16 -7.81 -18.56
C GLY A 122 -11.24 -7.44 -17.40
N GLY A 123 -11.83 -7.39 -16.21
CA GLY A 123 -11.18 -6.90 -15.00
C GLY A 123 -11.21 -5.38 -14.85
N ILE A 124 -10.45 -4.90 -13.87
CA ILE A 124 -10.40 -3.50 -13.48
C ILE A 124 -8.97 -3.06 -13.21
N GLN A 125 -8.63 -1.85 -13.63
CA GLN A 125 -7.44 -1.14 -13.22
C GLN A 125 -7.81 -0.07 -12.20
N LEU A 126 -6.95 0.10 -11.20
CA LEU A 126 -7.04 1.12 -10.16
C LEU A 126 -5.82 2.02 -10.33
N ASP A 127 -6.03 3.20 -10.87
CA ASP A 127 -4.98 4.18 -11.08
C ASP A 127 -4.76 4.98 -9.79
N VAL A 128 -3.54 4.96 -9.28
CA VAL A 128 -3.18 5.65 -8.03
C VAL A 128 -3.14 7.14 -8.28
N GLN A 129 -3.97 7.87 -7.55
CA GLN A 129 -4.01 9.33 -7.54
C GLN A 129 -3.12 9.89 -6.44
N ALA A 130 -3.22 9.33 -5.23
CA ALA A 130 -2.44 9.73 -4.08
C ALA A 130 -2.16 8.56 -3.13
N PHE A 131 -1.02 8.60 -2.44
CA PHE A 131 -0.74 7.73 -1.30
C PHE A 131 -1.15 8.44 -0.01
N LEU A 132 -1.90 7.76 0.85
CA LEU A 132 -2.47 8.33 2.08
C LEU A 132 -1.59 7.91 3.27
N GLU A 133 -0.52 8.66 3.51
CA GLU A 133 0.51 8.38 4.52
C GLU A 133 -0.05 8.26 5.93
N ASP A 134 -0.85 9.24 6.37
CA ASP A 134 -1.37 9.33 7.74
C ASP A 134 -2.29 8.16 8.13
N GLU A 135 -2.94 7.54 7.14
CA GLU A 135 -3.84 6.39 7.33
C GLU A 135 -3.15 5.05 7.04
N SER A 136 -1.88 5.07 6.61
CA SER A 136 -1.11 3.88 6.29
C SER A 136 -0.26 3.43 7.49
N GLU A 137 -0.21 2.12 7.73
CA GLU A 137 0.67 1.54 8.74
C GLU A 137 1.91 0.98 8.03
N THR A 138 3.05 1.66 8.09
CA THR A 138 4.30 1.13 7.54
C THR A 138 5.15 0.57 8.66
N THR A 139 5.59 -0.69 8.56
CA THR A 139 6.59 -1.21 9.51
C THR A 139 7.98 -0.85 8.99
N GLY A 140 8.37 0.41 9.19
CA GLY A 140 9.71 0.91 8.95
C GLY A 140 10.26 1.49 10.24
N THR A 141 11.40 0.97 10.70
CA THR A 141 12.26 1.54 11.74
C THR A 141 12.32 3.06 11.62
N ALA A 142 11.62 3.76 12.51
CA ALA A 142 11.86 5.16 12.76
C ALA A 142 13.26 5.29 13.39
N THR A 143 14.28 5.52 12.58
CA THR A 143 15.51 6.11 13.08
C THR A 143 15.17 7.56 13.41
N THR A 144 14.87 7.82 14.67
CA THR A 144 14.77 9.18 15.22
C THR A 144 16.02 9.96 14.86
N PRO A 145 15.93 11.14 14.23
CA PRO A 145 17.04 12.07 14.22
C PRO A 145 17.21 12.56 15.66
N THR A 146 18.28 12.11 16.33
CA THR A 146 18.71 12.73 17.58
C THR A 146 19.24 14.11 17.22
N GLU A 147 18.39 15.11 17.44
CA GLU A 147 18.73 16.51 17.45
C GLU A 147 19.75 16.74 18.57
N ALA A 148 21.04 16.68 18.22
CA ALA A 148 22.12 17.05 19.12
C ALA A 148 22.12 18.57 19.22
N SER A 149 21.31 19.09 20.15
CA SER A 149 21.35 20.48 20.58
C SER A 149 22.71 20.78 21.20
N HIS A 150 23.43 21.64 20.49
CA HIS A 150 24.40 22.61 20.96
C HIS A 150 24.16 23.06 22.42
N LEU A 151 25.17 22.88 23.27
CA LEU A 151 25.40 23.70 24.45
C LEU A 151 26.91 23.81 24.65
N GLU A 152 27.44 24.98 24.27
CA GLU A 152 28.71 25.50 24.74
C GLU A 152 28.71 25.56 26.26
N VAL A 153 29.74 25.03 26.90
CA VAL A 153 30.15 25.50 28.23
C VAL A 153 31.66 25.76 28.18
N GLU A 154 31.92 27.05 28.15
CA GLU A 154 33.14 27.78 28.44
C GLU A 154 33.80 27.26 29.74
N GLU A 155 35.04 26.75 29.68
CA GLU A 155 35.85 26.53 30.88
C GLU A 155 37.09 27.44 30.82
N ALA A 156 37.10 28.33 31.81
CA ALA A 156 38.08 29.38 32.02
C ALA A 156 39.42 28.83 32.54
N ASP A 157 40.49 29.45 32.07
CA ASP A 157 41.84 29.44 32.64
C ASP A 157 41.81 29.93 34.11
N PRO A 158 42.64 29.34 34.99
CA PRO A 158 43.56 30.24 35.69
C PRO A 158 44.97 29.68 35.85
N GLN A 159 45.92 30.57 35.55
CA GLN A 159 47.30 30.61 36.01
C GLN A 159 47.46 30.38 37.53
N GLY A 160 48.55 29.74 37.95
CA GLY A 160 49.11 30.01 39.29
C GLY A 160 50.03 28.98 39.96
N LYS A 161 51.34 29.09 39.68
CA LYS A 161 52.47 29.13 40.63
C LYS A 161 52.74 28.02 41.70
N HIS A 162 54.02 27.62 41.68
CA HIS A 162 54.93 27.27 42.79
C HIS A 162 54.65 26.03 43.66
N ALA A 163 55.51 25.02 43.51
CA ALA A 163 56.56 24.68 44.49
C ALA A 163 57.65 23.83 43.81
#